data_AF-A0A972IC35-F1
#
_entry.id   AF-A0A972IC35-F1
#
_cell.length_a   1.000
_cell.length_b   1.000
_cell.length_c   1.000
_cell.angle_alpha   90.00
_cell.angle_beta   90.00
_cell.angle_gamma   90.00
#
_symmetry.space_group_name_H-M   'P 1'
#
loop_
_entity.id
_entity.type
_entity.pdbx_description
1 polymer ?
#
loop_
_entity_poly.entity_id
_entity_poly.type
_entity_poly.pdbx_seq_one_letter_code
_entity_poly.pdbx_strand_id
1 'polypeptide(L)'
;MSGAIALAAMALVACGDDHPARGPDGSLPDGNAGECAPGQDGVVAEDDSTITVRGEIACPVTWTAEKAILLDGLVFVHEGGELTIEPGTTIYGLANSTSGLPSALIKTRAGKIDAQGTADRPIVFTSSNPEGERASSDWGGVVLLGRAHTNKGRNDESDTYLVKNIEGIDPDDARGIYGGDDDTFDCGTLRYVRIEFASAELSPDN
;
A
#
# COMPACT_ATOMS: atom_id res chain seq x y z
N MET A 1 -46.23 43.60 -28.57
CA MET A 1 -46.06 42.15 -28.34
C MET A 1 -44.73 41.99 -27.62
N SER A 2 -44.75 42.02 -26.28
CA SER A 2 -43.53 41.93 -25.47
C SER A 2 -43.11 40.47 -25.36
N GLY A 3 -41.92 40.15 -25.88
CA GLY A 3 -41.30 38.84 -25.75
C GLY A 3 -40.62 38.71 -24.39
N ALA A 4 -40.96 37.65 -23.66
CA ALA A 4 -40.35 37.28 -22.40
C ALA A 4 -38.95 36.71 -22.62
N ILE A 5 -37.96 37.25 -21.90
CA ILE A 5 -36.61 36.68 -21.77
C ILE A 5 -36.68 35.70 -20.61
N ALA A 6 -36.55 34.40 -20.92
CA ALA A 6 -36.28 33.35 -19.94
C ALA A 6 -34.84 32.89 -20.16
N LEU A 7 -33.98 33.01 -19.14
CA LEU A 7 -32.70 32.33 -19.16
C LEU A 7 -32.26 31.92 -17.75
N ALA A 8 -32.37 30.60 -17.55
CA ALA A 8 -31.58 29.67 -16.73
C ALA A 8 -31.10 30.13 -15.34
N ALA A 9 -31.72 29.57 -14.31
CA ALA A 9 -31.13 29.44 -12.98
C ALA A 9 -29.95 28.45 -13.03
N MET A 10 -28.77 28.88 -12.59
CA MET A 10 -27.67 27.99 -12.23
C MET A 10 -28.07 27.21 -10.97
N ALA A 11 -28.24 25.90 -11.10
CA ALA A 11 -28.28 25.01 -9.95
C ALA A 11 -26.84 24.83 -9.45
N LEU A 12 -26.56 25.30 -8.24
CA LEU A 12 -25.36 24.88 -7.51
C LEU A 12 -25.51 23.37 -7.23
N VAL A 13 -24.54 22.58 -7.68
CA VAL A 13 -24.32 21.24 -7.13
C VAL A 13 -23.82 21.44 -5.71
N ALA A 14 -24.73 21.29 -4.75
CA ALA A 14 -24.40 21.11 -3.36
C ALA A 14 -23.83 19.69 -3.20
N CYS A 15 -22.71 19.55 -2.50
CA CYS A 15 -22.23 18.27 -2.00
C CYS A 15 -23.36 17.63 -1.20
N GLY A 16 -23.90 16.52 -1.70
CA GLY A 16 -24.76 15.66 -0.91
C GLY A 16 -23.90 14.98 0.14
N ASP A 17 -24.21 15.24 1.41
CA ASP A 17 -23.78 14.39 2.50
C ASP A 17 -24.45 13.02 2.32
N ASP A 18 -23.79 12.11 1.61
CA ASP A 18 -24.24 10.74 1.42
C ASP A 18 -24.09 9.96 2.73
N HIS A 19 -25.01 10.21 3.68
CA HIS A 19 -25.27 9.24 4.74
C HIS A 19 -25.88 7.99 4.10
N PRO A 20 -25.36 6.78 4.40
CA PRO A 20 -25.93 5.55 3.87
C PRO A 20 -27.41 5.46 4.28
N ALA A 21 -28.27 5.22 3.30
CA ALA A 21 -29.70 5.07 3.53
C ALA A 21 -29.93 3.90 4.51
N ARG A 22 -30.56 4.19 5.65
CA ARG A 22 -30.97 3.18 6.63
C ARG A 22 -32.08 2.31 6.05
N GLY A 23 -32.09 1.04 6.44
CA GLY A 23 -33.15 0.09 6.08
C GLY A 23 -34.53 0.52 6.60
N PRO A 24 -35.61 -0.14 6.15
CA PRO A 24 -36.99 0.21 6.52
C PRO A 24 -37.32 0.05 8.02
N ASP A 25 -36.43 -0.54 8.82
CA ASP A 25 -36.51 -0.65 10.28
C ASP A 25 -35.56 0.32 11.03
N GLY A 26 -34.87 1.22 10.31
CA GLY A 26 -33.90 2.15 10.89
C GLY A 26 -32.57 1.51 11.29
N SER A 27 -32.34 0.24 10.96
CA SER A 27 -31.03 -0.39 11.08
C SER A 27 -30.08 0.15 10.00
N LEU A 28 -28.82 0.35 10.40
CA LEU A 28 -27.73 0.44 9.45
C LEU A 28 -27.61 -0.94 8.76
N PRO A 29 -27.25 -1.02 7.47
CA PRO A 29 -26.91 -2.29 6.85
C PRO A 29 -25.92 -3.02 7.77
N ASP A 30 -26.17 -4.30 7.95
CA ASP A 30 -25.40 -5.25 8.75
C ASP A 30 -23.90 -4.97 8.63
N GLY A 31 -23.36 -4.37 9.70
CA GLY A 31 -21.98 -3.94 9.77
C GLY A 31 -21.03 -5.11 9.62
N ASN A 32 -20.41 -5.22 8.45
CA ASN A 32 -19.19 -5.98 8.29
C ASN A 32 -18.06 -5.12 8.86
N ALA A 33 -17.49 -5.54 9.99
CA ALA A 33 -16.30 -4.91 10.54
C ALA A 33 -15.11 -5.27 9.62
N GLY A 34 -14.85 -4.46 8.58
CA GLY A 34 -13.70 -4.74 7.70
C GLY A 34 -13.64 -4.06 6.33
N GLU A 35 -14.59 -3.22 5.91
CA GLU A 35 -14.52 -2.61 4.58
C GLU A 35 -13.93 -1.19 4.63
N CYS A 36 -12.85 -0.99 3.88
CA CYS A 36 -12.27 0.31 3.58
C CYS A 36 -13.26 1.20 2.83
N ALA A 37 -13.23 2.53 3.07
CA ALA A 37 -13.94 3.41 2.15
C ALA A 37 -13.29 3.32 0.74
N PRO A 38 -14.07 3.51 -0.34
CA PRO A 38 -13.56 3.39 -1.70
C PRO A 38 -12.29 4.23 -1.91
N GLY A 39 -11.23 3.58 -2.43
CA GLY A 39 -9.96 4.23 -2.76
C GLY A 39 -8.96 4.37 -1.61
N GLN A 40 -9.24 3.83 -0.42
CA GLN A 40 -8.30 3.82 0.72
C GLN A 40 -7.48 2.53 0.83
N ASP A 41 -7.80 1.49 0.06
CA ASP A 41 -7.15 0.17 0.06
C ASP A 41 -6.11 0.01 -1.05
N GLY A 42 -5.86 1.07 -1.82
CA GLY A 42 -4.94 1.10 -2.95
C GLY A 42 -5.42 0.35 -4.19
N VAL A 43 -6.60 -0.27 -4.18
CA VAL A 43 -7.13 -1.01 -5.33
C VAL A 43 -7.54 -0.02 -6.43
N VAL A 44 -6.95 -0.17 -7.61
CA VAL A 44 -7.24 0.70 -8.77
C VAL A 44 -7.90 -0.05 -9.93
N ALA A 45 -7.78 -1.37 -9.96
CA ALA A 45 -8.46 -2.24 -10.92
C ALA A 45 -8.57 -3.65 -10.36
N GLU A 46 -9.64 -4.34 -10.73
CA GLU A 46 -9.87 -5.74 -10.35
C GLU A 46 -10.53 -6.48 -11.52
N ASP A 47 -10.00 -7.65 -11.84
CA ASP A 47 -10.59 -8.61 -12.78
C ASP A 47 -10.86 -9.96 -12.09
N ASP A 48 -11.26 -10.98 -12.86
CA ASP A 48 -11.62 -12.29 -12.32
C ASP A 48 -10.46 -13.01 -11.60
N SER A 49 -9.21 -12.63 -11.88
CA SER A 49 -7.99 -13.31 -11.45
C SER A 49 -7.00 -12.44 -10.70
N THR A 50 -7.07 -11.12 -10.87
CA THR A 50 -6.02 -10.20 -10.42
C THR A 50 -6.62 -8.92 -9.83
N ILE A 51 -6.04 -8.46 -8.73
CA ILE A 51 -6.29 -7.14 -8.12
C ILE A 51 -5.03 -6.29 -8.34
N THR A 52 -5.17 -5.16 -9.01
CA THR A 52 -4.07 -4.20 -9.21
C THR A 52 -4.11 -3.14 -8.11
N VAL A 53 -2.98 -2.97 -7.44
CA VAL A 53 -2.81 -2.06 -6.30
C VAL A 53 -1.76 -1.00 -6.63
N ARG A 54 -2.07 0.27 -6.34
CA ARG A 54 -1.17 1.42 -6.52
C ARG A 54 -1.30 2.42 -5.37
N GLY A 55 -0.25 3.19 -5.12
CA GLY A 55 -0.32 4.33 -4.20
C GLY A 55 -0.32 3.90 -2.75
N GLU A 56 -1.43 4.10 -2.04
CA GLU A 56 -1.50 3.93 -0.59
C GLU A 56 -2.58 2.95 -0.14
N ILE A 57 -2.23 2.14 0.86
CA ILE A 57 -3.16 1.39 1.70
C ILE A 57 -3.23 2.14 3.04
N ALA A 58 -4.33 2.83 3.26
CA ALA A 58 -4.58 3.72 4.40
C ALA A 58 -5.73 3.23 5.31
N CYS A 59 -6.10 1.96 5.18
CA CYS A 59 -7.13 1.28 5.97
C CYS A 59 -6.81 -0.23 6.08
N PRO A 60 -7.46 -0.98 6.98
CA PRO A 60 -7.29 -2.42 7.06
C PRO A 60 -7.77 -3.13 5.78
N VAL A 61 -6.91 -3.93 5.17
CA VAL A 61 -7.22 -4.71 3.97
C VAL A 61 -6.65 -6.12 4.10
N THR A 62 -7.38 -7.11 3.58
CA THR A 62 -6.93 -8.50 3.54
C THR A 62 -6.75 -8.96 2.10
N TRP A 63 -5.55 -9.43 1.77
CA TRP A 63 -5.28 -10.10 0.50
C TRP A 63 -5.37 -11.61 0.70
N THR A 64 -6.24 -12.26 -0.07
CA THR A 64 -6.47 -13.71 -0.03
C THR A 64 -5.77 -14.41 -1.19
N ALA A 65 -5.82 -15.73 -1.22
CA ALA A 65 -5.27 -16.53 -2.33
C ALA A 65 -6.25 -16.71 -3.49
N GLU A 66 -7.43 -16.06 -3.45
CA GLU A 66 -8.45 -16.18 -4.50
C GLU A 66 -8.03 -15.48 -5.79
N LYS A 67 -7.33 -14.35 -5.67
CA LYS A 67 -6.78 -13.57 -6.77
C LYS A 67 -5.32 -13.26 -6.52
N ALA A 68 -4.57 -13.12 -7.60
CA ALA A 68 -3.22 -12.57 -7.53
C ALA A 68 -3.29 -11.07 -7.22
N ILE A 69 -2.31 -10.57 -6.49
CA ILE A 69 -2.13 -9.12 -6.29
C ILE A 69 -1.07 -8.64 -7.25
N LEU A 70 -1.31 -7.56 -7.99
CA LEU A 70 -0.32 -6.90 -8.85
C LEU A 70 -0.01 -5.52 -8.29
N LEU A 71 1.20 -5.35 -7.77
CA LEU A 71 1.74 -4.05 -7.38
C LEU A 71 2.22 -3.33 -8.63
N ASP A 72 1.75 -2.12 -8.86
CA ASP A 72 2.17 -1.29 -9.99
C ASP A 72 2.73 0.04 -9.49
N GLY A 73 4.06 0.09 -9.41
CA GLY A 73 4.79 1.16 -8.76
C GLY A 73 4.88 0.97 -7.24
N LEU A 74 5.17 2.07 -6.55
CA LEU A 74 5.33 2.06 -5.11
C LEU A 74 3.96 1.96 -4.44
N VAL A 75 3.78 0.95 -3.60
CA VAL A 75 2.59 0.73 -2.78
C VAL A 75 2.97 0.89 -1.32
N PHE A 76 2.41 1.89 -0.66
CA PHE A 76 2.70 2.24 0.72
C PHE A 76 1.62 1.73 1.65
N VAL A 77 1.98 0.92 2.65
CA VAL A 77 1.10 0.66 3.80
C VAL A 77 1.33 1.79 4.81
N HIS A 78 0.37 2.71 4.87
CA HIS A 78 0.52 3.99 5.56
C HIS A 78 -0.42 4.13 6.78
N GLU A 79 -0.59 5.33 7.31
CA GLU A 79 -1.44 5.61 8.46
C GLU A 79 -2.85 5.03 8.25
N GLY A 80 -3.33 4.26 9.24
CA GLY A 80 -4.59 3.51 9.15
C GLY A 80 -4.49 2.19 8.37
N GLY A 81 -3.44 2.00 7.56
CA GLY A 81 -3.15 0.80 6.80
C GLY A 81 -2.73 -0.38 7.68
N GLU A 82 -3.55 -1.42 7.69
CA GLU A 82 -3.25 -2.72 8.29
C GLU A 82 -3.40 -3.80 7.23
N LEU A 83 -2.28 -4.17 6.58
CA LEU A 83 -2.28 -5.13 5.50
C LEU A 83 -2.14 -6.55 6.04
N THR A 84 -3.21 -7.34 5.94
CA THR A 84 -3.17 -8.79 6.22
C THR A 84 -3.02 -9.55 4.91
N ILE A 85 -2.11 -10.53 4.86
CA ILE A 85 -1.89 -11.38 3.69
C ILE A 85 -2.04 -12.84 4.12
N GLU A 86 -3.03 -13.51 3.55
CA GLU A 86 -3.35 -14.90 3.90
C GLU A 86 -2.37 -15.91 3.26
N PRO A 87 -2.24 -17.13 3.83
CA PRO A 87 -1.41 -18.18 3.27
C PRO A 87 -1.72 -18.49 1.80
N GLY A 88 -0.68 -18.62 0.97
CA GLY A 88 -0.81 -18.99 -0.45
C GLY A 88 -1.11 -17.82 -1.39
N THR A 89 -1.26 -16.60 -0.89
CA THR A 89 -1.38 -15.41 -1.75
C THR A 89 -0.12 -15.23 -2.58
N THR A 90 -0.32 -14.94 -3.87
CA THR A 90 0.75 -14.58 -4.80
C THR A 90 0.66 -13.09 -5.11
N ILE A 91 1.76 -12.39 -4.91
CA ILE A 91 1.92 -10.96 -5.14
C ILE A 91 2.98 -10.75 -6.21
N TYR A 92 2.61 -10.07 -7.27
CA TYR A 92 3.47 -9.72 -8.38
C TYR A 92 3.91 -8.27 -8.25
N GLY A 93 5.21 -8.00 -8.36
CA GLY A 93 5.72 -6.68 -8.69
C GLY A 93 5.70 -6.51 -10.21
N LEU A 94 4.96 -5.51 -10.72
CA LEU A 94 4.91 -5.22 -12.15
C LEU A 94 6.29 -4.79 -12.63
N ALA A 95 6.90 -5.61 -13.50
CA ALA A 95 8.10 -5.26 -14.23
C ALA A 95 7.76 -4.15 -15.22
N ASN A 96 8.52 -3.05 -15.17
CA ASN A 96 8.23 -1.82 -15.92
C ASN A 96 6.87 -1.19 -15.55
N SER A 97 6.71 -0.90 -14.27
CA SER A 97 5.60 -0.14 -13.69
C SER A 97 5.13 1.05 -14.54
N THR A 98 3.83 1.32 -14.50
CA THR A 98 3.21 2.49 -15.14
C THR A 98 3.60 3.81 -14.48
N SER A 99 4.07 3.78 -13.24
CA SER A 99 4.58 4.98 -12.53
C SER A 99 5.97 5.41 -12.98
N GLY A 100 6.69 4.57 -13.73
CA GLY A 100 8.10 4.79 -14.09
C GLY A 100 9.09 4.50 -12.96
N LEU A 101 8.62 4.17 -11.75
CA LEU A 101 9.44 3.68 -10.64
C LEU A 101 9.23 2.17 -10.47
N PRO A 102 10.23 1.39 -10.04
CA PRO A 102 10.04 -0.04 -9.80
C PRO A 102 8.89 -0.32 -8.84
N SER A 103 8.17 -1.42 -9.09
CA SER A 103 7.08 -1.83 -8.20
C SER A 103 7.64 -2.33 -6.86
N ALA A 104 7.14 -1.83 -5.74
CA ALA A 104 7.61 -2.24 -4.41
C ALA A 104 6.49 -2.11 -3.37
N LEU A 105 6.50 -3.00 -2.37
CA LEU A 105 5.64 -2.87 -1.19
C LEU A 105 6.43 -2.23 -0.06
N ILE A 106 6.03 -1.05 0.38
CA ILE A 106 6.70 -0.27 1.42
C ILE A 106 5.78 -0.16 2.62
N LYS A 107 6.11 -0.89 3.68
CA LYS A 107 5.47 -0.69 4.98
C LYS A 107 6.13 0.51 5.65
N THR A 108 5.37 1.60 5.82
CA THR A 108 5.88 2.83 6.43
C THR A 108 6.00 2.71 7.95
N ARG A 109 6.58 3.73 8.60
CA ARG A 109 6.55 3.86 10.06
C ARG A 109 5.14 3.95 10.63
N ALA A 110 4.11 4.28 9.83
CA ALA A 110 2.74 4.47 10.31
C ALA A 110 1.81 3.27 10.07
N GLY A 111 2.14 2.38 9.13
CA GLY A 111 1.33 1.20 8.82
C GLY A 111 1.73 -0.05 9.60
N LYS A 112 1.06 -1.17 9.31
CA LYS A 112 1.38 -2.53 9.79
C LYS A 112 1.20 -3.57 8.68
N ILE A 113 1.96 -4.65 8.75
CA ILE A 113 1.82 -5.80 7.85
C ILE A 113 1.76 -7.11 8.64
N ASP A 114 0.81 -7.98 8.30
CA ASP A 114 0.72 -9.32 8.85
C ASP A 114 0.61 -10.35 7.71
N ALA A 115 1.75 -10.91 7.30
CA ALA A 115 1.86 -11.89 6.23
C ALA A 115 2.33 -13.23 6.81
N GLN A 116 1.38 -14.10 7.11
CA GLN A 116 1.64 -15.37 7.79
C GLN A 116 1.29 -16.55 6.88
N GLY A 117 2.20 -16.87 5.97
CA GLY A 117 2.13 -18.11 5.20
C GLY A 117 2.31 -19.35 6.06
N THR A 118 2.26 -20.51 5.41
CA THR A 118 2.61 -21.80 6.01
C THR A 118 3.61 -22.54 5.13
N ALA A 119 4.20 -23.63 5.64
CA ALA A 119 5.12 -24.44 4.85
C ALA A 119 4.46 -24.99 3.56
N ASP A 120 3.19 -25.38 3.63
CA ASP A 120 2.44 -25.94 2.50
C ASP A 120 1.81 -24.86 1.61
N ARG A 121 1.58 -23.67 2.17
CA ARG A 121 0.99 -22.51 1.48
C ARG A 121 1.82 -21.26 1.79
N PRO A 122 3.04 -21.14 1.23
CA PRO A 122 3.84 -19.94 1.42
C PRO A 122 3.18 -18.75 0.74
N ILE A 123 3.43 -17.55 1.25
CA ILE A 123 3.12 -16.30 0.55
C ILE A 123 4.29 -16.01 -0.39
N VAL A 124 4.00 -15.72 -1.66
CA VAL A 124 5.04 -15.53 -2.68
C VAL A 124 4.95 -14.12 -3.25
N PHE A 125 6.01 -13.35 -3.06
CA PHE A 125 6.26 -12.11 -3.79
C PHE A 125 7.24 -12.38 -4.94
N THR A 126 6.87 -12.05 -6.17
CA THR A 126 7.67 -12.37 -7.37
C THR A 126 7.50 -11.33 -8.49
N SER A 127 8.32 -11.41 -9.52
CA SER A 127 8.18 -10.67 -10.78
C SER A 127 6.90 -11.02 -11.55
N SER A 128 6.27 -10.01 -12.16
CA SER A 128 5.15 -10.18 -13.09
C SER A 128 5.56 -10.74 -14.46
N ASN A 129 6.86 -10.85 -14.77
CA ASN A 129 7.30 -11.41 -16.03
C ASN A 129 6.91 -12.90 -16.13
N PRO A 130 6.71 -13.42 -17.37
CA PRO A 130 6.42 -14.82 -17.60
C PRO A 130 7.46 -15.75 -16.95
N GLU A 131 7.02 -16.93 -16.52
CA GLU A 131 7.94 -17.94 -16.01
C GLU A 131 8.99 -18.30 -17.06
N GLY A 132 10.27 -18.34 -16.65
CA GLY A 132 11.41 -18.50 -17.54
C GLY A 132 12.02 -17.18 -18.04
N GLU A 133 11.30 -16.06 -17.93
CA GLU A 133 11.78 -14.72 -18.27
C GLU A 133 12.04 -13.84 -17.04
N ARG A 134 11.67 -14.32 -15.85
CA ARG A 134 11.91 -13.61 -14.59
C ARG A 134 13.41 -13.46 -14.30
N ALA A 135 13.84 -12.26 -13.95
CA ALA A 135 15.22 -11.92 -13.67
C ALA A 135 15.34 -11.11 -12.38
N SER A 136 16.53 -11.11 -11.77
CA SER A 136 16.83 -10.16 -10.69
C SER A 136 16.59 -8.73 -11.16
N SER A 137 16.11 -7.88 -10.25
CA SER A 137 15.78 -6.48 -10.52
C SER A 137 14.55 -6.26 -11.41
N ASP A 138 13.68 -7.26 -11.56
CA ASP A 138 12.38 -7.07 -12.21
C ASP A 138 11.46 -6.15 -11.39
N TRP A 139 11.64 -6.09 -10.06
CA TRP A 139 10.86 -5.24 -9.16
C TRP A 139 11.66 -4.89 -7.88
N GLY A 140 11.17 -3.89 -7.12
CA GLY A 140 11.88 -3.28 -5.98
C GLY A 140 11.89 -4.10 -4.70
N GLY A 141 10.95 -5.03 -4.51
CA GLY A 141 10.90 -5.88 -3.32
C GLY A 141 9.95 -5.38 -2.23
N VAL A 142 10.19 -5.85 -0.99
CA VAL A 142 9.45 -5.46 0.21
C VAL A 142 10.37 -4.67 1.13
N VAL A 143 9.91 -3.51 1.59
CA VAL A 143 10.66 -2.62 2.49
C VAL A 143 9.87 -2.41 3.77
N LEU A 144 10.47 -2.69 4.93
CA LEU A 144 9.85 -2.51 6.24
C LEU A 144 10.52 -1.35 7.00
N LEU A 145 9.85 -0.21 7.09
CA LEU A 145 10.38 0.98 7.75
C LEU A 145 9.95 1.00 9.22
N GLY A 146 10.95 0.84 10.11
CA GLY A 146 10.79 0.83 11.56
C GLY A 146 11.03 2.18 12.23
N ARG A 147 10.70 2.25 13.53
CA ARG A 147 10.91 3.42 14.40
C ARG A 147 12.04 3.24 15.43
N ALA A 148 12.67 2.07 15.44
CA ALA A 148 13.78 1.73 16.35
C ALA A 148 15.06 2.50 16.02
N HIS A 149 16.05 2.44 16.92
CA HIS A 149 17.37 3.02 16.66
C HIS A 149 18.00 2.36 15.44
N THR A 150 18.76 3.17 14.68
CA THR A 150 19.60 2.64 13.60
C THR A 150 21.03 2.42 14.11
N ASN A 151 21.80 1.59 13.41
CA ASN A 151 23.23 1.39 13.70
C ASN A 151 24.11 2.63 13.44
N LYS A 152 23.52 3.75 13.00
CA LYS A 152 24.20 5.04 12.79
C LYS A 152 24.21 5.92 14.05
N GLY A 153 23.53 5.52 15.13
CA GLY A 153 23.60 6.21 16.41
C GLY A 153 22.72 7.47 16.49
N ARG A 154 23.28 8.52 17.10
CA ARG A 154 22.59 9.79 17.36
C ARG A 154 23.07 10.89 16.41
N ASN A 155 22.27 11.95 16.30
CA ASN A 155 22.71 13.22 15.74
C ASN A 155 23.63 13.90 16.74
N ASP A 156 24.88 14.16 16.34
CA ASP A 156 25.91 14.77 17.19
C ASP A 156 25.57 16.20 17.64
N GLU A 157 24.73 16.93 16.89
CA GLU A 157 24.35 18.31 17.18
C GLU A 157 23.16 18.41 18.13
N SER A 158 22.18 17.51 18.00
CA SER A 158 20.93 17.55 18.77
C SER A 158 20.82 16.51 19.88
N ASP A 159 21.77 15.57 19.97
CA ASP A 159 21.71 14.41 20.87
C ASP A 159 20.38 13.63 20.79
N THR A 160 19.79 13.58 19.58
CA THR A 160 18.58 12.80 19.28
C THR A 160 18.91 11.63 18.39
N TYR A 161 18.14 10.54 18.47
CA TYR A 161 18.30 9.42 17.55
C TYR A 161 18.02 9.81 16.10
N LEU A 162 18.73 9.16 15.18
CA LEU A 162 18.64 9.48 13.76
C LEU A 162 17.32 8.98 13.15
N VAL A 163 16.67 9.91 12.46
CA VAL A 163 15.57 9.68 11.54
C VAL A 163 16.10 9.98 10.14
N LYS A 164 15.90 9.07 9.20
CA LYS A 164 16.46 9.11 7.83
C LYS A 164 15.39 8.72 6.82
N ASN A 165 15.65 8.97 5.54
CA ASN A 165 14.80 8.52 4.44
C ASN A 165 15.50 7.39 3.68
N ILE A 166 14.74 6.40 3.22
CA ILE A 166 15.26 5.42 2.26
C ILE A 166 15.55 6.09 0.92
N GLU A 167 16.56 5.60 0.24
CA GLU A 167 16.92 6.08 -1.09
C GLU A 167 15.84 5.71 -2.12
N GLY A 168 15.73 6.51 -3.18
CA GLY A 168 14.70 6.35 -4.22
C GLY A 168 13.31 6.87 -3.86
N ILE A 169 13.12 7.38 -2.65
CA ILE A 169 11.94 8.14 -2.26
C ILE A 169 12.33 9.60 -2.05
N ASP A 170 11.44 10.52 -2.43
CA ASP A 170 11.65 11.95 -2.19
C ASP A 170 11.97 12.19 -0.69
N PRO A 171 13.05 12.91 -0.34
CA PRO A 171 13.41 13.16 1.06
C PRO A 171 12.33 13.92 1.83
N ASP A 172 11.47 14.69 1.14
CA ASP A 172 10.35 15.41 1.75
C ASP A 172 9.10 14.53 1.90
N ASP A 173 9.08 13.34 1.31
CA ASP A 173 8.00 12.36 1.48
C ASP A 173 8.17 11.58 2.79
N ALA A 174 7.30 11.89 3.75
CA ALA A 174 7.31 11.28 5.08
C ALA A 174 7.15 9.75 5.07
N ARG A 175 6.61 9.17 3.99
CA ARG A 175 6.42 7.72 3.84
C ARG A 175 7.74 6.97 3.63
N GLY A 176 8.80 7.65 3.18
CA GLY A 176 10.15 7.10 3.06
C GLY A 176 10.97 7.08 4.35
N ILE A 177 10.43 7.63 5.45
CA ILE A 177 11.18 7.80 6.69
C ILE A 177 11.33 6.47 7.45
N TYR A 178 12.53 6.23 8.01
CA TYR A 178 12.84 5.17 8.98
C TYR A 178 13.69 5.69 10.15
N GLY A 179 13.79 4.88 11.20
CA GLY A 179 14.53 5.21 12.42
C GLY A 179 13.70 6.01 13.43
N GLY A 180 14.29 6.27 14.58
CA GLY A 180 13.64 6.93 15.70
C GLY A 180 14.18 6.42 17.02
N ASP A 181 13.39 6.56 18.10
CA ASP A 181 13.73 6.20 19.48
C ASP A 181 12.78 5.14 20.07
N ASP A 182 12.12 4.37 19.21
CA ASP A 182 11.12 3.38 19.64
C ASP A 182 11.57 1.96 19.29
N ASP A 183 12.43 1.40 20.13
CA ASP A 183 12.93 0.02 20.00
C ASP A 183 11.85 -1.03 20.28
N THR A 184 10.69 -0.62 20.80
CA THR A 184 9.55 -1.51 21.02
C THR A 184 8.63 -1.58 19.81
N PHE A 185 8.91 -0.80 18.77
CA PHE A 185 8.09 -0.73 17.58
C PHE A 185 8.10 -2.04 16.79
N ASP A 186 6.91 -2.58 16.56
CA ASP A 186 6.70 -3.77 15.75
C ASP A 186 6.30 -3.40 14.32
N CYS A 187 7.10 -3.84 13.35
CA CYS A 187 6.76 -3.69 11.93
C CYS A 187 5.66 -4.66 11.48
N GLY A 188 5.36 -5.68 12.29
CA GLY A 188 4.47 -6.78 11.99
C GLY A 188 5.24 -8.04 11.60
N THR A 189 4.54 -9.02 11.02
CA THR A 189 5.06 -10.37 10.83
C THR A 189 5.18 -10.74 9.36
N LEU A 190 6.34 -11.27 8.96
CA LEU A 190 6.53 -12.03 7.73
C LEU A 190 6.94 -13.47 8.09
N ARG A 191 6.09 -14.46 7.81
CA ARG A 191 6.33 -15.87 8.13
C ARG A 191 6.01 -16.77 6.94
N TYR A 192 6.90 -17.70 6.60
CA TYR A 192 6.81 -18.52 5.38
C TYR A 192 6.55 -17.66 4.11
N VAL A 193 7.28 -16.56 4.01
CA VAL A 193 7.25 -15.65 2.87
C VAL A 193 8.46 -15.93 1.98
N ARG A 194 8.23 -15.99 0.67
CA ARG A 194 9.27 -16.02 -0.37
C ARG A 194 9.25 -14.69 -1.10
N ILE A 195 10.43 -14.07 -1.26
CA ILE A 195 10.61 -12.84 -2.05
C ILE A 195 11.62 -13.18 -3.14
N GLU A 196 11.19 -13.08 -4.39
CA GLU A 196 11.92 -13.59 -5.55
C GLU A 196 12.10 -12.50 -6.60
N PHE A 197 13.21 -12.53 -7.34
CA PHE A 197 13.45 -11.64 -8.49
C PHE A 197 13.41 -10.13 -8.15
N ALA A 198 13.56 -9.78 -6.87
CA ALA A 198 13.62 -8.40 -6.38
C ALA A 198 14.99 -7.74 -6.67
N SER A 199 15.27 -6.60 -6.03
CA SER A 199 16.50 -5.81 -6.13
C SER A 199 16.57 -4.84 -7.32
N ALA A 200 15.44 -4.33 -7.79
CA ALA A 200 15.45 -3.15 -8.65
C ALA A 200 15.84 -1.92 -7.81
N GLU A 201 16.80 -1.15 -8.28
CA GLU A 201 17.21 0.11 -7.65
C GLU A 201 16.05 1.10 -7.66
N LEU A 202 15.66 1.60 -6.47
CA LEU A 202 14.65 2.66 -6.36
C LEU A 202 15.21 4.03 -6.82
N SER A 203 16.53 4.20 -6.80
CA SER A 203 17.27 5.32 -7.42
C SER A 203 18.64 4.87 -7.91
N PRO A 204 19.23 5.54 -8.92
CA PRO A 204 20.59 5.26 -9.38
C PRO A 204 21.65 5.38 -8.28
N ASP A 205 22.72 4.58 -8.39
CA ASP A 205 23.95 4.63 -7.59
C ASP A 205 23.82 4.23 -6.10
N ASN A 206 22.94 3.28 -5.77
CA ASN A 206 22.86 2.69 -4.42
C ASN A 206 23.76 1.46 -4.18
#